data_AF-A0A170Q1F7-F1
#
_entry.id   AF-A0A170Q1F7-F1
#
_cell.length_a   1.000
_cell.length_b   1.000
_cell.length_c   1.000
_cell.angle_alpha   90.00
_cell.angle_beta   90.00
_cell.angle_gamma   90.00
#
_symmetry.space_group_name_H-M   'P 1'
#
loop_
_entity.id
_entity.type
_entity.pdbx_description
1 polymer ?
#
loop_
_entity_poly.entity_id
_entity_poly.type
_entity_poly.pdbx_seq_one_letter_code
_entity_poly.pdbx_strand_id
1 'polypeptide(L)' 'MRRLLARPWTEDEEKRLRQMAEAGMKTSLIARKLKRPVGSIYTKMAKQQRQPGPDQLLSPAG' A
#
# COMPACT_ATOMS: atom_id res chain seq x y z
N MET A 1 9.26 13.24 -23.01
CA MET A 1 8.57 12.33 -22.06
C MET A 1 8.04 13.15 -20.90
N ARG A 2 6.72 13.26 -20.70
CA ARG A 2 6.18 13.91 -19.49
C ARG A 2 6.49 13.00 -18.30
N ARG A 3 7.40 13.44 -17.43
CA ARG A 3 7.51 12.91 -16.06
C ARG A 3 6.22 13.35 -15.36
N LEU A 4 5.17 12.53 -15.49
CA LEU A 4 3.89 12.76 -14.83
C LEU A 4 4.21 12.87 -13.34
N LEU A 5 4.02 14.06 -12.79
CA LEU A 5 4.24 14.39 -11.39
C LEU A 5 3.34 13.48 -10.56
N ALA A 6 3.82 12.29 -10.25
CA ALA A 6 3.14 11.37 -9.36
C ALA A 6 3.00 12.10 -8.04
N ARG A 7 1.78 12.56 -7.74
CA ARG A 7 1.49 13.30 -6.51
C ARG A 7 2.13 12.52 -5.35
N PRO A 8 3.05 13.13 -4.60
CA PRO A 8 3.84 12.41 -3.61
C PRO A 8 2.90 11.73 -2.63
N TRP A 9 3.33 10.59 -2.11
CA TRP A 9 2.65 9.91 -1.02
C TRP A 9 2.89 10.73 0.25
N THR A 10 1.83 11.10 0.96
CA THR A 10 1.98 11.68 2.30
C THR A 10 2.15 10.58 3.34
N GLU A 11 2.77 10.91 4.46
CA GLU A 11 2.94 9.96 5.57
C GLU A 11 1.61 9.39 6.07
N ASP A 12 0.55 10.20 6.08
CA ASP A 12 -0.82 9.75 6.41
C ASP A 12 -1.36 8.75 5.37
N GLU A 13 -1.15 8.98 4.07
CA GLU A 13 -1.53 8.01 3.02
C GLU A 13 -0.76 6.69 3.17
N GLU A 14 0.53 6.76 3.53
CA GLU A 14 1.37 5.57 3.77
C GLU A 14 0.94 4.79 5.00
N LYS A 15 0.63 5.48 6.09
CA LYS A 15 0.13 4.87 7.32
C LYS A 15 -1.19 4.16 7.08
N ARG A 16 -2.12 4.82 6.38
CA ARG A 16 -3.42 4.23 6.00
C ARG A 16 -3.25 3.04 5.07
N LEU A 17 -2.33 3.14 4.09
CA LEU A 17 -2.00 2.03 3.20
C LEU A 17 -1.51 0.82 3.99
N ARG A 18 -0.58 1.02 4.92
CA ARG A 18 -0.03 -0.04 5.76
C ARG A 18 -1.10 -0.69 6.63
N GLN A 19 -1.86 0.12 7.38
CA GLN A 19 -2.94 -0.39 8.23
C GLN A 19 -3.97 -1.21 7.46
N MET A 20 -4.37 -0.76 6.25
CA MET A 20 -5.31 -1.49 5.42
C MET A 20 -4.70 -2.77 4.82
N ALA A 21 -3.39 -2.76 4.52
CA ALA A 21 -2.68 -3.96 4.03
C ALA A 21 -2.53 -5.00 5.14
N GLU A 22 -2.16 -4.58 6.35
CA GLU A 22 -2.08 -5.42 7.57
C GLU A 22 -3.45 -6.01 7.92
N ALA A 23 -4.53 -5.24 7.73
CA ALA A 23 -5.90 -5.73 7.88
C ALA A 23 -6.35 -6.71 6.75
N GLY A 24 -5.45 -7.09 5.82
CA GLY A 24 -5.75 -8.01 4.71
C GLY A 24 -6.70 -7.43 3.66
N MET A 25 -6.87 -6.11 3.61
CA MET A 25 -7.82 -5.48 2.71
C MET A 25 -7.33 -5.54 1.25
N LYS A 26 -8.23 -5.85 0.31
CA LYS A 26 -7.89 -5.95 -1.13
C LYS A 26 -7.36 -4.63 -1.67
N THR A 27 -6.29 -4.67 -2.45
CA THR A 27 -5.62 -3.51 -3.08
C THR A 27 -6.58 -2.60 -3.85
N SER A 28 -7.55 -3.18 -4.57
CA SER A 28 -8.58 -2.42 -5.29
C SER A 28 -9.50 -1.60 -4.38
N LEU A 29 -9.80 -2.09 -3.18
CA LEU A 29 -10.58 -1.36 -2.18
C LEU A 29 -9.76 -0.25 -1.54
N ILE A 30 -8.49 -0.53 -1.26
CA ILE A 30 -7.53 0.46 -0.74
C ILE A 30 -7.37 1.62 -1.74
N ALA A 31 -7.22 1.30 -3.03
CA ALA A 31 -7.15 2.29 -4.10
C ALA A 31 -8.37 3.22 -4.13
N ARG A 32 -9.58 2.65 -3.98
CA ARG A 32 -10.83 3.43 -3.89
C ARG A 32 -10.87 4.31 -2.64
N LYS A 33 -10.46 3.79 -1.48
CA LYS A 33 -10.41 4.53 -0.21
C LYS A 33 -9.41 5.67 -0.22
N LEU A 34 -8.23 5.45 -0.79
CA LEU A 34 -7.16 6.46 -0.90
C LEU A 34 -7.32 7.37 -2.12
N LYS A 35 -8.32 7.12 -3.00
CA LYS A 35 -8.51 7.81 -4.28
C LYS A 35 -7.23 7.84 -5.12
N ARG A 36 -6.48 6.74 -5.10
CA ARG A 36 -5.23 6.57 -5.86
C ARG A 36 -5.39 5.42 -6.86
N PRO A 37 -4.71 5.49 -8.02
CA PRO A 37 -4.76 4.41 -8.99
C PRO A 37 -4.13 3.15 -8.43
N VAL A 38 -4.74 2.00 -8.73
CA VAL A 38 -4.33 0.68 -8.25
C VAL A 38 -2.85 0.40 -8.54
N GLY A 39 -2.34 0.79 -9.72
CA GLY A 39 -0.91 0.62 -10.06
C GLY A 39 0.05 1.41 -9.16
N SER A 40 -0.36 2.58 -8.65
CA SER A 40 0.43 3.34 -7.68
C SER A 40 0.44 2.66 -6.32
N ILE A 41 -0.68 2.02 -5.92
CA ILE A 41 -0.75 1.21 -4.71
C ILE A 41 0.22 0.02 -4.80
N TYR A 42 0.19 -0.75 -5.90
CA TYR A 42 1.09 -1.89 -6.08
C TYR A 42 2.56 -1.47 -6.04
N THR A 43 2.91 -0.40 -6.73
CA THR A 43 4.29 0.13 -6.74
C THR A 43 4.73 0.55 -5.34
N LYS A 44 3.83 1.18 -4.56
CA LYS A 44 4.12 1.62 -3.20
C LYS A 44 4.20 0.44 -2.23
N MET A 45 3.27 -0.51 -2.29
CA MET A 45 3.29 -1.74 -1.50
C MET A 45 4.56 -2.55 -1.77
N ALA A 46 4.96 -2.72 -3.01
CA ALA A 46 6.20 -3.43 -3.37
C ALA A 46 7.44 -2.74 -2.78
N LYS A 47 7.47 -1.39 -2.74
CA LYS A 47 8.54 -0.65 -2.06
C LYS A 47 8.49 -0.78 -0.54
N GLN A 48 7.30 -0.77 0.05
CA GLN A 48 7.12 -0.92 1.49
C GLN A 48 7.45 -2.34 1.98
N GLN A 49 7.15 -3.39 1.20
CA GLN A 49 7.49 -4.78 1.52
C GLN A 49 9.01 -5.09 1.46
N ARG A 50 9.81 -4.25 0.79
CA ARG A 50 11.29 -4.35 0.85
C ARG A 50 11.86 -3.86 2.19
N GLN A 51 11.07 -3.17 3.00
CA GLN A 51 11.35 -2.90 4.40
C GLN A 51 10.55 -3.91 5.23
N PRO A 52 11.14 -5.03 5.67
CA PRO A 52 10.42 -5.97 6.53
C PRO A 52 10.11 -5.26 7.85
N GLY A 53 8.83 -4.99 8.10
CA GLY A 53 8.34 -4.77 9.45
C GLY A 53 8.32 -6.12 10.18
N PRO A 54 8.67 -6.19 11.48
CA PRO A 54 8.88 -7.44 12.21
C PRO A 54 7.59 -8.23 12.56
N ASP A 55 6.48 -8.01 11.88
CA ASP A 55 5.16 -8.54 12.28
C ASP A 55 4.39 -9.16 11.11
N GLN A 56 5.01 -10.11 10.41
CA GLN A 56 4.31 -11.05 9.53
C GLN A 56 4.38 -12.45 10.11
N LEU A 57 3.92 -12.58 11.36
CA LEU A 57 3.92 -13.80 12.17
C LEU A 57 2.48 -14.28 12.48
N LEU A 58 1.52 -14.00 11.59
CA LEU A 58 0.18 -14.58 11.70
C LEU A 58 -0.30 -15.14 10.35
N SER A 59 0.16 -16.34 10.06
CA SER A 59 -0.70 -17.37 9.46
C SER A 59 -1.74 -17.80 10.52
N PRO A 60 -2.90 -18.37 10.13
CA PRO A 60 -2.90 -19.75 9.64
C PRO A 60 -3.55 -19.90 8.27
N ALA A 61 -2.90 -20.73 7.44
CA ALA A 61 -3.58 -21.53 6.45
C ALA A 61 -4.50 -22.53 7.17
N GLY A 62 -5.72 -22.68 6.68
CA GLY A 62 -6.61 -23.77 7.07
C GLY A 62 -6.19 -25.12 6.50
#